data_AF-A0A2V8YV61-F1
#
_entry.id   AF-A0A2V8YV61-F1
#
_cell.length_a   1.000
_cell.length_b   1.000
_cell.length_c   1.000
_cell.angle_alpha   90.00
_cell.angle_beta   90.00
_cell.angle_gamma   90.00
#
_symmetry.space_group_name_H-M   'P 1'
#
loop_
_entity.id
_entity.type
_entity.pdbx_description
1 polymer ?
#
loop_
_entity_poly.entity_id
_entity_poly.type
_entity_poly.pdbx_seq_one_letter_code
_entity_poly.pdbx_strand_id
1 'polypeptide(L)' 'MVSSRRVSIGVAVYPQDGETIEALLRTADRELYGMKPV' A
#
# COMPACT_ATOMS: atom_id res chain seq x y z
N MET A 1 30.86 0.13 -4.18
CA MET A 1 29.67 0.86 -4.68
C MET A 1 28.44 0.14 -4.18
N VAL A 2 27.74 0.71 -3.18
CA VAL A 2 26.48 0.15 -2.65
C VAL A 2 25.35 0.97 -3.25
N SER A 3 24.50 0.33 -4.06
CA SER A 3 23.29 0.96 -4.59
C SER A 3 22.13 0.73 -3.63
N SER A 4 21.65 1.78 -2.98
CA SER A 4 20.45 1.72 -2.15
C SER A 4 19.20 1.77 -3.03
N ARG A 5 18.30 0.79 -2.90
CA ARG A 5 17.00 0.75 -3.57
C ARG A 5 15.91 1.07 -2.55
N ARG A 6 14.97 1.93 -2.94
CA ARG A 6 13.78 2.26 -2.15
C ARG A 6 12.61 1.42 -2.63
N VAL A 7 11.78 1.00 -1.69
CA VAL A 7 10.52 0.31 -1.92
C VAL A 7 9.42 1.02 -1.15
N SER A 8 8.21 1.01 -1.70
CA SER A 8 7.01 1.51 -1.03
C SER A 8 6.13 0.32 -0.66
N ILE A 9 5.45 0.40 0.49
CA ILE A 9 4.55 -0.65 1.00
C ILE A 9 3.24 0.03 1.38
N GLY A 10 2.11 -0.51 0.91
CA GLY A 10 0.77 -0.11 1.34
C GLY A 10 0.18 -1.14 2.28
N VAL A 11 -0.56 -0.68 3.27
CA VAL A 11 -1.11 -1.50 4.36
C VAL A 11 -2.61 -1.27 4.45
N ALA A 12 -3.36 -2.33 4.73
CA ALA A 12 -4.77 -2.27 5.07
C ALA A 12 -5.06 -3.23 6.25
N VAL A 13 -6.04 -2.90 7.08
CA VAL A 13 -6.40 -3.59 8.32
C VAL A 13 -7.85 -4.05 8.26
N TYR A 14 -8.08 -5.35 8.46
CA TYR A 14 -9.43 -5.90 8.62
C TYR A 14 -9.93 -5.74 10.06
N PRO A 15 -11.21 -5.39 10.28
CA PRO A 15 -12.21 -4.97 9.29
C PRO A 15 -12.19 -3.46 8.93
N GLN A 16 -11.33 -2.65 9.55
CA GLN A 16 -11.32 -1.18 9.46
C GLN A 16 -11.30 -0.63 8.03
N ASP A 17 -10.52 -1.26 7.15
CA ASP A 17 -10.32 -0.85 5.76
C ASP A 17 -11.19 -1.63 4.77
N GLY A 18 -12.10 -2.47 5.28
CA GLY A 18 -13.03 -3.27 4.50
C GLY A 18 -13.24 -4.66 5.06
N GLU A 19 -14.45 -5.19 4.90
CA GLU A 19 -14.81 -6.54 5.34
C GLU A 19 -14.57 -7.61 4.26
N THR A 20 -14.25 -7.20 3.03
CA THR A 20 -13.92 -8.11 1.93
C THR A 20 -12.45 -8.01 1.54
N ILE A 21 -11.92 -9.09 0.97
CA ILE A 21 -10.55 -9.12 0.43
C ILE A 21 -10.35 -8.04 -0.64
N GLU A 22 -11.34 -7.83 -1.51
CA GLU A 22 -11.26 -6.81 -2.56
C GLU A 22 -11.17 -5.40 -1.98
N ALA A 23 -11.87 -5.12 -0.87
CA ALA A 23 -11.81 -3.82 -0.21
C ALA A 23 -10.44 -3.59 0.43
N LEU A 24 -9.88 -4.58 1.13
CA LEU A 24 -8.55 -4.51 1.73
C LEU A 24 -7.45 -4.32 0.69
N LEU A 25 -7.50 -5.09 -0.41
CA LEU A 25 -6.52 -4.97 -1.50
C LEU A 25 -6.60 -3.61 -2.18
N ARG A 26 -7.81 -3.08 -2.40
CA ARG A 26 -8.01 -1.74 -2.96
C ARG A 26 -7.44 -0.65 -2.05
N THR A 27 -7.63 -0.77 -0.73
CA THR A 27 -7.10 0.20 0.23
C THR A 27 -5.57 0.16 0.28
N ALA A 28 -4.96 -1.04 0.32
CA ALA A 28 -3.51 -1.18 0.29
C ALA A 28 -2.88 -0.65 -1.01
N ASP A 29 -3.53 -0.87 -2.16
CA ASP A 29 -3.08 -0.34 -3.46
C ASP A 29 -3.18 1.19 -3.53
N ARG A 30 -4.21 1.79 -2.92
CA ARG A 30 -4.37 3.25 -2.84
C ARG A 30 -3.28 3.91 -1.99
N GLU A 31 -2.93 3.31 -0.85
CA GLU A 31 -1.82 3.78 0.00
C GLU A 31 -0.49 3.77 -0.79
N LEU A 32 -0.25 2.73 -1.59
CA LEU A 32 0.92 2.67 -2.48
C LEU A 32 0.92 3.79 -3.53
N TYR A 33 -0.22 4.08 -4.15
CA TYR A 33 -0.34 5.13 -5.16
C TYR A 33 -0.19 6.55 -4.60
N GLY A 34 -0.69 6.79 -3.38
CA GLY A 34 -0.50 8.07 -2.67
C GLY A 34 0.95 8.35 -2.31
N MET A 35 1.79 7.31 -2.27
CA MET A 35 3.22 7.41 -1.96
C MET A 35 4.14 7.48 -3.19
N LYS A 36 3.60 7.49 -4.42
CA LYS A 36 4.44 7.79 -5.61
C LYS A 36 4.89 9.25 -5.52
N PRO A 37 6.21 9.54 -5.49
CA PRO A 37 6.68 10.91 -5.51
C PRO A 37 6.37 11.55 -6.87
N VAL A 38 5.95 12.82 -6.85
CA VAL A 38 5.96 13.73 -8.02
C VAL A 38 7.36 13.87 -8.60
#